data_AF-A0AAU5QM60-F1
#
_entry.id   AF-A0AAU5QM60-F1
#
_cell.length_a   1.000
_cell.length_b   1.000
_cell.length_c   1.000
_cell.angle_alpha   90.00
_cell.angle_beta   90.00
_cell.angle_gamma   90.00
#
_symmetry.space_group_name_H-M   'P 1'
#
loop_
_entity.id
_entity.type
_entity.pdbx_description
1 polymer ?
#
loop_
_entity_poly.entity_id
_entity_poly.type
_entity_poly.pdbx_seq_one_letter_code
_entity_poly.pdbx_strand_id
1 'polypeptide(L)'
;MSQTTAKDVFVRAALALAAHYFPQQDSDGKPLASFRHAAFFASCKPQAWDQWSELGSEERLLVAEVMKLSRPDLADEKRFASAARILLGAMDTGEEEEEETALQLFTLAGDPLTAIAAYPLLGGDYLGYAKSLLAPFRRPSSRRKPHDFAAPGQTYETSERTEGNEIVHGRVTIPRFPAFTQPLGHDSLPALTTGPASARCESPSKSSRASHSSWTPSTRTQRRAPGCTRS
;
A
#
# COMPACT_ATOMS: atom_id res chain seq x y z
N MET A 1 -30.44 -0.92 7.91
CA MET A 1 -28.98 -1.28 7.85
C MET A 1 -28.41 -0.83 6.51
N SER A 2 -28.27 0.48 6.33
CA SER A 2 -27.69 1.07 5.12
C SER A 2 -26.27 0.54 4.91
N GLN A 3 -26.09 -0.26 3.86
CA GLN A 3 -24.85 -0.94 3.56
C GLN A 3 -23.77 0.11 3.27
N THR A 4 -22.90 0.40 4.24
CA THR A 4 -21.83 1.39 4.09
C THR A 4 -20.92 0.95 2.95
N THR A 5 -20.92 1.68 1.84
CA THR A 5 -20.14 1.30 0.67
C THR A 5 -18.68 1.69 0.85
N ALA A 6 -17.77 1.06 0.08
CA ALA A 6 -16.35 1.46 0.08
C ALA A 6 -16.15 2.94 -0.28
N LYS A 7 -17.05 3.49 -1.12
CA LYS A 7 -17.08 4.91 -1.48
C LYS A 7 -17.39 5.78 -0.26
N ASP A 8 -18.38 5.38 0.55
CA ASP A 8 -18.80 6.15 1.72
C ASP A 8 -17.72 6.15 2.80
N VAL A 9 -17.08 5.00 2.99
CA VAL A 9 -15.92 4.84 3.87
C VAL A 9 -14.77 5.72 3.41
N PHE A 10 -14.47 5.72 2.10
CA PHE A 10 -13.43 6.58 1.55
C PHE A 10 -13.72 8.06 1.79
N VAL A 11 -14.94 8.55 1.50
CA VAL A 11 -15.29 9.97 1.70
C VAL A 11 -15.14 10.38 3.17
N ARG A 12 -15.66 9.59 4.11
CA ARG A 12 -15.56 9.88 5.56
C ARG A 12 -14.12 9.83 6.05
N ALA A 13 -13.35 8.83 5.63
CA ALA A 13 -11.93 8.72 6.00
C ALA A 13 -11.11 9.87 5.40
N ALA A 14 -11.33 10.23 4.15
CA ALA A 14 -10.64 11.34 3.49
C ALA A 14 -10.95 12.69 4.14
N LEU A 15 -12.19 12.93 4.59
CA LEU A 15 -12.55 14.12 5.36
C LEU A 15 -11.85 14.16 6.73
N ALA A 16 -11.78 13.03 7.43
CA ALA A 16 -11.04 12.94 8.69
C ALA A 16 -9.54 13.21 8.50
N LEU A 17 -8.92 12.61 7.47
CA LEU A 17 -7.52 12.87 7.13
C LEU A 17 -7.31 14.33 6.72
N ALA A 18 -8.24 14.93 5.98
CA ALA A 18 -8.16 16.33 5.60
C ALA A 18 -8.20 17.26 6.83
N ALA A 19 -9.08 16.99 7.79
CA ALA A 19 -9.15 17.75 9.05
C ALA A 19 -7.87 17.65 9.88
N HIS A 20 -7.20 16.49 9.84
CA HIS A 20 -5.97 16.25 10.59
C HIS A 20 -4.74 16.89 9.94
N TYR A 21 -4.52 16.63 8.65
CA TYR A 21 -3.28 17.01 7.95
C TYR A 21 -3.33 18.40 7.32
N PHE A 22 -4.52 18.90 7.01
CA PHE A 22 -4.72 20.23 6.45
C PHE A 22 -5.66 21.04 7.36
N PRO A 23 -5.23 21.34 8.60
CA PRO A 23 -6.07 22.02 9.56
C PRO A 23 -6.48 23.39 9.00
N GLN A 24 -7.78 23.56 8.79
CA GLN A 24 -8.42 24.82 8.44
C GLN A 24 -9.44 25.15 9.51
N GLN A 25 -9.71 26.43 9.69
CA GLN A 25 -10.72 26.90 10.64
C GLN A 25 -11.61 27.93 9.96
N ASP A 26 -12.88 27.97 10.35
CA ASP A 26 -13.77 29.08 9.99
C ASP A 26 -13.42 30.32 10.83
N SER A 27 -14.02 31.46 10.49
CA SER A 27 -14.03 32.71 11.25
C SER A 27 -14.38 32.54 12.74
N ASP A 28 -15.21 31.54 13.08
CA ASP A 28 -15.56 31.16 14.46
C ASP A 28 -14.52 30.26 15.15
N GLY A 29 -13.41 29.93 14.50
CA GLY A 29 -12.37 29.03 15.03
C GLY A 29 -12.73 27.53 15.00
N LYS A 30 -13.86 27.17 14.38
CA LYS A 30 -14.28 25.76 14.24
C LYS A 30 -13.46 25.04 13.17
N PRO A 31 -13.01 23.79 13.42
CA PRO A 31 -12.22 23.05 12.44
C PRO A 31 -13.03 22.75 11.17
N LEU A 32 -12.39 22.86 10.01
CA LEU A 32 -12.96 22.63 8.69
C LEU A 32 -12.18 21.55 7.94
N ALA A 33 -12.91 20.60 7.38
CA ALA A 33 -12.40 19.61 6.43
C ALA A 33 -12.75 20.03 5.00
N SER A 34 -11.78 20.57 4.26
CA SER A 34 -11.97 20.98 2.87
C SER A 34 -12.16 19.79 1.92
N PHE A 35 -13.13 19.87 1.01
CA PHE A 35 -13.36 18.86 -0.01
C PHE A 35 -12.22 18.77 -1.01
N ARG A 36 -11.54 19.88 -1.29
CA ARG A 36 -10.35 19.90 -2.14
C ARG A 36 -9.21 19.08 -1.54
N HIS A 37 -8.96 19.22 -0.24
CA HIS A 37 -7.94 18.44 0.46
C HIS A 37 -8.33 16.97 0.61
N ALA A 38 -9.61 16.68 0.83
CA ALA A 38 -10.08 15.30 0.88
C ALA A 38 -9.97 14.60 -0.50
N ALA A 39 -10.30 15.31 -1.58
CA ALA A 39 -10.16 14.80 -2.96
C ALA A 39 -8.70 14.48 -3.34
N PHE A 40 -7.72 15.16 -2.73
CA PHE A 40 -6.30 14.85 -2.95
C PHE A 40 -5.97 13.38 -2.64
N PHE A 41 -6.57 12.79 -1.60
CA PHE A 41 -6.35 11.38 -1.26
C PHE A 41 -6.89 10.42 -2.33
N ALA A 42 -7.82 10.83 -3.19
CA ALA A 42 -8.24 10.04 -4.34
C ALA A 42 -7.27 10.08 -5.53
N SER A 43 -6.32 11.03 -5.54
CA SER A 43 -5.31 11.12 -6.61
C SER A 43 -4.26 10.01 -6.55
N CYS A 44 -4.16 9.31 -5.41
CA CYS A 44 -3.16 8.25 -5.15
C CYS A 44 -1.70 8.68 -5.40
N LYS A 45 -1.40 9.97 -5.24
CA LYS A 45 -0.05 10.54 -5.42
C LYS A 45 0.55 11.01 -4.10
N PRO A 46 0.93 10.09 -3.19
CA PRO A 46 1.49 10.46 -1.90
C PRO A 46 2.81 11.24 -2.03
N GLN A 47 3.61 10.98 -3.06
CA GLN A 47 4.88 11.69 -3.30
C GLN A 47 4.71 13.16 -3.66
N ALA A 48 3.51 13.58 -4.08
CA ALA A 48 3.21 14.98 -4.37
C ALA A 48 2.87 15.79 -3.12
N TRP A 49 2.84 15.15 -1.94
CA TRP A 49 2.58 15.80 -0.66
C TRP A 49 3.88 15.97 0.11
N ASP A 50 4.26 17.22 0.37
CA ASP A 50 5.54 17.57 1.00
C ASP A 50 5.73 16.87 2.37
N GLN A 51 4.65 16.77 3.16
CA GLN A 51 4.68 16.14 4.49
C GLN A 51 4.76 14.61 4.43
N TRP A 52 4.60 13.97 3.26
CA TRP A 52 4.66 12.50 3.14
C TRP A 52 5.98 11.93 3.67
N SER A 53 7.08 12.66 3.46
CA SER A 53 8.41 12.27 3.92
C SER A 53 8.60 12.38 5.44
N GLU A 54 7.73 13.13 6.11
CA GLU A 54 7.75 13.38 7.56
C GLU A 54 6.84 12.41 8.33
N LEU A 55 5.85 11.80 7.66
CA LEU A 55 4.93 10.85 8.28
C LEU A 55 5.62 9.61 8.85
N GLY A 56 5.14 9.17 10.02
CA GLY A 56 5.53 7.89 10.62
C GLY A 56 5.08 6.68 9.78
N SER A 57 5.64 5.50 10.06
CA SER A 57 5.30 4.28 9.33
C SER A 57 3.80 3.91 9.45
N GLU A 58 3.21 4.06 10.63
CA GLU A 58 1.79 3.78 10.84
C GLU A 58 0.87 4.75 10.08
N GLU A 59 1.22 6.03 10.05
CA GLU A 59 0.46 7.06 9.36
C GLU A 59 0.51 6.86 7.85
N ARG A 60 1.69 6.54 7.30
CA ARG A 60 1.84 6.19 5.88
C ARG A 60 0.99 4.99 5.50
N LEU A 61 0.96 3.96 6.35
CA LEU A 61 0.11 2.78 6.13
C LEU A 61 -1.37 3.18 6.13
N LEU A 62 -1.81 3.97 7.11
CA LEU A 62 -3.19 4.45 7.18
C LEU A 62 -3.59 5.24 5.92
N VAL A 63 -2.76 6.21 5.51
CA VAL A 63 -3.03 7.00 4.30
C VAL A 63 -3.06 6.11 3.06
N ALA A 64 -2.13 5.16 2.93
CA ALA A 64 -2.10 4.21 1.82
C ALA A 64 -3.35 3.30 1.79
N GLU A 65 -3.87 2.90 2.95
CA GLU A 65 -5.12 2.14 3.05
C GLU A 65 -6.33 2.97 2.59
N VAL A 66 -6.41 4.26 2.97
CA VAL A 66 -7.46 5.16 2.47
C VAL A 66 -7.35 5.35 0.96
N MET A 67 -6.14 5.58 0.44
CA MET A 67 -5.90 5.71 -1.01
C MET A 67 -6.32 4.44 -1.78
N LYS A 68 -6.13 3.24 -1.21
CA LYS A 68 -6.58 1.97 -1.84
C LYS A 68 -8.08 1.85 -2.00
N LEU A 69 -8.88 2.46 -1.12
CA LEU A 69 -10.35 2.48 -1.24
C LEU A 69 -10.84 3.56 -2.21
N SER A 70 -9.97 4.47 -2.62
CA SER A 70 -10.35 5.58 -3.49
C SER A 70 -10.78 5.10 -4.87
N ARG A 71 -11.60 5.93 -5.51
CA ARG A 71 -11.91 5.80 -6.93
C ARG A 71 -11.35 7.01 -7.66
N PRO A 72 -10.76 6.86 -8.86
CA PRO A 72 -10.09 7.95 -9.56
C PRO A 72 -11.04 9.08 -9.96
N ASP A 73 -12.33 8.81 -10.09
CA ASP A 73 -13.35 9.83 -10.34
C ASP A 73 -13.52 10.81 -9.17
N LEU A 74 -13.17 10.42 -7.95
CA LEU A 74 -13.24 11.27 -6.76
C LEU A 74 -11.99 12.15 -6.58
N ALA A 75 -11.00 12.06 -7.47
CA ALA A 75 -9.86 12.97 -7.47
C ALA A 75 -10.24 14.37 -8.00
N ASP A 76 -11.35 14.47 -8.74
CA ASP A 76 -11.95 15.75 -9.12
C ASP A 76 -12.72 16.33 -7.92
N GLU A 77 -12.34 17.53 -7.49
CA GLU A 77 -12.96 18.26 -6.40
C GLU A 77 -14.48 18.36 -6.54
N LYS A 78 -15.00 18.62 -7.75
CA LYS A 78 -16.45 18.78 -7.95
C LYS A 78 -17.20 17.47 -7.76
N ARG A 79 -16.62 16.36 -8.20
CA ARG A 79 -17.18 15.02 -8.04
C ARG A 79 -17.11 14.56 -6.59
N PHE A 80 -16.00 14.85 -5.91
CA PHE A 80 -15.87 14.61 -4.48
C PHE A 80 -16.90 15.41 -3.69
N ALA A 81 -17.04 16.72 -3.97
CA ALA A 81 -18.00 17.59 -3.31
C ALA A 81 -19.44 17.09 -3.48
N SER A 82 -19.83 16.69 -4.69
CA SER A 82 -21.14 16.07 -4.92
C SER A 82 -21.34 14.79 -4.11
N ALA A 83 -20.35 13.89 -4.10
CA ALA A 83 -20.41 12.66 -3.31
C ALA A 83 -20.50 12.93 -1.80
N ALA A 84 -19.75 13.90 -1.29
CA ALA A 84 -19.78 14.31 0.12
C ALA A 84 -21.12 14.94 0.50
N ARG A 85 -21.68 15.82 -0.35
CA ARG A 85 -23.01 16.41 -0.13
C ARG A 85 -24.12 15.37 -0.07
N ILE A 86 -24.13 14.43 -1.02
CA ILE A 86 -25.09 13.30 -1.02
C ILE A 86 -24.95 12.49 0.27
N LEU A 87 -23.72 12.10 0.63
CA LEU A 87 -23.45 11.26 1.80
C LEU A 87 -23.77 11.96 3.13
N LEU A 88 -23.62 13.27 3.20
CA LEU A 88 -23.90 14.07 4.40
C LEU A 88 -25.36 14.58 4.46
N GLY A 89 -26.23 14.10 3.56
CA GLY A 89 -27.67 14.35 3.61
C GLY A 89 -28.15 15.65 2.95
N ALA A 90 -27.33 16.32 2.11
CA ALA A 90 -27.76 17.54 1.41
C ALA A 90 -28.68 17.30 0.21
N MET A 91 -28.65 16.08 -0.34
CA MET A 91 -29.42 15.70 -1.52
C MET A 91 -30.26 14.49 -1.16
N ASP A 92 -31.16 14.66 -0.21
CA ASP A 92 -32.09 13.62 0.20
C ASP A 92 -33.13 13.43 -0.91
N THR A 93 -33.00 12.37 -1.70
CA THR A 93 -34.03 11.95 -2.65
C THR A 93 -34.98 11.01 -1.94
N GLY A 94 -35.80 11.60 -1.06
CA GLY A 94 -37.04 11.06 -0.52
C GLY A 94 -37.03 9.58 -0.13
N GLU A 95 -36.81 9.31 1.15
CA GLU A 95 -37.57 8.31 1.90
C GLU A 95 -37.47 8.70 3.38
N GLU A 96 -38.57 9.23 3.92
CA GLU A 96 -38.76 9.44 5.35
C GLU A 96 -38.74 8.07 6.04
N GLU A 97 -37.56 7.62 6.45
CA GLU A 97 -37.44 6.70 7.55
C GLU A 97 -36.73 7.45 8.69
N GLU A 98 -37.44 7.58 9.81
CA GLU A 98 -36.88 7.88 11.13
C GLU A 98 -35.90 6.74 11.52
N GLU A 99 -34.81 6.56 10.76
CA GLU A 99 -33.72 5.70 11.14
C GLU A 99 -32.91 6.43 12.21
N GLU A 100 -32.71 5.74 13.34
CA GLU A 100 -31.76 6.02 14.41
C GLU A 100 -30.77 7.12 14.07
N THR A 101 -30.70 8.13 14.93
CA THR A 101 -29.68 9.19 14.95
C THR A 101 -28.28 8.54 15.03
N ALA A 102 -27.82 7.98 13.92
CA ALA A 102 -26.46 7.55 13.71
C ALA A 102 -25.68 8.84 13.79
N LEU A 103 -25.09 9.08 14.97
CA LEU A 103 -24.39 10.29 15.37
C LEU A 103 -23.74 10.91 14.14
N GLN A 104 -24.28 12.02 13.66
CA GLN A 104 -23.83 12.62 12.43
C GLN A 104 -22.44 13.21 12.70
N LEU A 105 -21.39 12.44 12.39
CA LEU A 105 -20.01 12.79 12.75
C LEU A 105 -19.42 13.91 11.88
N PHE A 106 -20.13 14.30 10.83
CA PHE A 106 -19.76 15.40 9.94
C PHE A 106 -21.00 16.17 9.53
N THR A 107 -20.93 17.50 9.54
CA THR A 107 -21.98 18.38 9.03
C THR A 107 -21.42 19.29 7.95
N LEU A 108 -22.24 19.68 6.98
CA LEU A 108 -21.77 20.55 5.89
C LEU A 108 -21.51 21.96 6.39
N ALA A 109 -20.43 22.58 5.89
CA ALA A 109 -20.12 23.97 6.19
C ALA A 109 -20.80 24.90 5.18
N GLY A 110 -21.82 25.62 5.65
CA GLY A 110 -22.61 26.55 4.83
C GLY A 110 -23.84 25.91 4.19
N ASP A 111 -24.23 26.41 3.01
CA ASP A 111 -25.40 25.93 2.28
C ASP A 111 -25.19 24.48 1.77
N PRO A 112 -26.09 23.53 2.09
CA PRO A 112 -25.95 22.12 1.72
C PRO A 112 -25.66 21.85 0.25
N LEU A 113 -26.21 22.65 -0.67
CA LEU A 113 -26.05 22.43 -2.11
C LEU A 113 -24.73 22.97 -2.66
N THR A 114 -24.13 23.97 -1.98
CA THR A 114 -22.93 24.67 -2.44
C THR A 114 -21.72 24.47 -1.52
N ALA A 115 -21.88 23.78 -0.38
CA ALA A 115 -20.84 23.53 0.61
C ALA A 115 -19.56 22.96 -0.02
N ILE A 116 -18.41 23.56 0.32
CA ILE A 116 -17.07 23.16 -0.15
C ILE A 116 -16.22 22.49 0.94
N ALA A 117 -16.78 22.38 2.14
CA ALA A 117 -16.15 21.80 3.31
C ALA A 117 -17.21 21.18 4.24
N ALA A 118 -16.74 20.40 5.21
CA ALA A 118 -17.55 19.87 6.29
C ALA A 118 -16.90 20.15 7.65
N TYR A 119 -17.73 20.38 8.67
CA TYR A 119 -17.34 20.40 10.07
C TYR A 119 -17.24 18.97 10.59
N PRO A 120 -16.04 18.51 11.01
CA PRO A 120 -15.93 17.26 11.74
C PRO A 120 -16.44 17.47 13.17
N LEU A 121 -17.46 16.70 13.58
CA LEU A 121 -17.97 16.63 14.95
C LEU A 121 -17.26 15.53 15.77
N LEU A 122 -16.08 15.12 15.30
CA LEU A 122 -15.19 14.18 15.96
C LEU A 122 -14.42 14.95 17.04
N GLY A 123 -14.34 14.42 18.27
CA GLY A 123 -13.68 15.05 19.42
C GLY A 123 -12.15 15.17 19.33
N GLY A 124 -11.59 15.43 18.14
CA GLY A 124 -10.17 15.62 17.87
C GLY A 124 -9.43 14.37 17.39
N ASP A 125 -9.96 13.16 17.64
CA ASP A 125 -9.33 11.91 17.19
C ASP A 125 -9.73 11.53 15.76
N TYR A 126 -9.21 12.27 14.79
CA TYR A 126 -9.48 12.02 13.37
C TYR A 126 -8.79 10.75 12.84
N LEU A 127 -7.58 10.45 13.33
CA LEU A 127 -6.82 9.28 12.90
C LEU A 127 -7.42 7.98 13.45
N GLY A 128 -7.83 7.96 14.72
CA GLY A 128 -8.52 6.82 15.32
C GLY A 128 -9.84 6.52 14.60
N TYR A 129 -10.60 7.57 14.25
CA TYR A 129 -11.82 7.41 13.46
C TYR A 129 -11.55 6.84 12.05
N ALA A 130 -10.53 7.33 11.34
CA ALA A 130 -10.15 6.75 10.06
C ALA A 130 -9.72 5.27 10.20
N LYS A 131 -8.97 4.94 11.26
CA LYS A 131 -8.57 3.55 11.55
C LYS A 131 -9.78 2.64 11.82
N SER A 132 -10.79 3.11 12.56
CA SER A 132 -12.00 2.32 12.84
C SER A 132 -12.83 2.07 11.58
N LEU A 133 -12.92 3.08 10.70
CA LEU A 133 -13.61 2.95 9.40
C LEU A 133 -12.95 1.92 8.48
N LEU A 134 -11.63 1.83 8.49
CA LEU A 134 -10.87 0.91 7.64
C LEU A 134 -10.77 -0.51 8.22
N ALA A 135 -11.04 -0.70 9.51
CA ALA A 135 -10.90 -2.00 10.18
C ALA A 135 -11.62 -3.15 9.45
N PRO A 136 -12.86 -3.01 8.93
CA PRO A 136 -13.52 -4.07 8.17
C PRO A 136 -12.85 -4.42 6.83
N PHE A 137 -12.12 -3.47 6.23
CA PHE A 137 -11.44 -3.65 4.94
C PHE A 137 -10.05 -4.26 5.10
N ARG A 138 -9.50 -4.25 6.32
CA ARG A 138 -8.26 -4.96 6.61
C ARG A 138 -8.56 -6.45 6.62
N ARG A 139 -8.19 -7.14 5.53
CA ARG A 139 -8.15 -8.61 5.56
C ARG A 139 -7.14 -9.02 6.63
N PRO A 140 -7.52 -9.82 7.64
CA PRO A 140 -6.51 -10.49 8.45
C PRO A 140 -5.62 -11.26 7.47
N SER A 141 -4.32 -11.01 7.51
CA SER A 141 -3.42 -11.72 6.60
C SER A 141 -3.57 -13.20 6.91
N SER A 142 -4.28 -13.94 6.05
CA SER A 142 -4.17 -15.39 5.98
C SER A 142 -2.83 -15.69 5.32
N ARG A 143 -1.75 -15.28 6.00
CA ARG A 143 -0.42 -15.68 5.64
C ARG A 143 -0.48 -17.19 5.78
N ARG A 144 -0.29 -17.91 4.67
CA ARG A 144 -0.17 -19.36 4.74
C ARG A 144 0.85 -19.66 5.84
N LYS A 145 0.48 -20.55 6.77
CA LYS A 145 1.43 -21.01 7.76
C LYS A 145 2.69 -21.44 7.00
N PRO A 146 3.89 -21.09 7.49
CA PRO A 146 5.11 -21.56 6.86
C PRO A 146 5.00 -23.08 6.72
N HIS A 147 5.44 -23.59 5.57
CA HIS A 147 5.53 -25.03 5.39
C HIS A 147 6.48 -25.61 6.44
N ASP A 148 6.15 -26.79 6.94
CA ASP A 148 7.03 -27.53 7.84
C ASP A 148 8.38 -27.79 7.14
N PHE A 149 9.45 -27.86 7.92
CA PHE A 149 10.76 -28.21 7.39
C PHE A 149 10.77 -29.59 6.80
N ALA A 150 11.56 -29.74 5.75
CA ALA A 150 11.72 -31.01 5.09
C ALA A 150 12.43 -32.01 6.02
N ALA A 151 11.90 -33.22 6.10
CA ALA A 151 12.24 -34.24 7.06
C ALA A 151 12.98 -35.41 6.40
N PRO A 152 13.95 -36.01 7.11
CA PRO A 152 14.72 -37.14 6.60
C PRO A 152 13.85 -38.39 6.42
N GLY A 153 13.95 -39.01 5.26
CA GLY A 153 13.15 -40.17 4.85
C GLY A 153 11.73 -39.83 4.39
N GLN A 154 11.39 -38.55 4.23
CA GLN A 154 10.15 -38.14 3.59
C GLN A 154 10.37 -37.83 2.11
N THR A 155 9.32 -38.07 1.33
CA THR A 155 9.30 -37.73 -0.08
C THR A 155 8.37 -36.54 -0.30
N TYR A 156 8.89 -35.53 -0.97
CA TYR A 156 8.19 -34.30 -1.32
C TYR A 156 7.89 -34.30 -2.80
N GLU A 157 6.70 -33.84 -3.14
CA GLU A 157 6.24 -33.69 -4.52
C GLU A 157 6.05 -32.21 -4.80
N THR A 158 6.64 -31.73 -5.88
CA THR A 158 6.37 -30.39 -6.40
C THR A 158 5.27 -30.52 -7.43
N SER A 159 4.06 -30.06 -7.10
CA SER A 159 2.94 -29.99 -8.02
C SER A 159 2.51 -28.55 -8.28
N GLU A 160 1.97 -28.32 -9.47
CA GLU A 160 1.29 -27.09 -9.84
C GLU A 160 -0.18 -27.41 -10.08
N ARG A 161 -1.07 -26.63 -9.43
CA ARG A 161 -2.52 -26.72 -9.66
C ARG A 161 -2.95 -25.58 -10.55
N THR A 162 -3.42 -25.94 -11.74
CA THR A 162 -4.07 -25.01 -12.67
C THR A 162 -5.48 -25.53 -12.93
N GLU A 163 -6.49 -24.73 -12.60
CA GLU A 163 -7.91 -24.94 -12.95
C GLU A 163 -8.41 -26.40 -12.85
N GLY A 164 -8.27 -27.01 -11.66
CA GLY A 164 -8.84 -28.33 -11.37
C GLY A 164 -7.98 -29.54 -11.75
N ASN A 165 -6.86 -29.34 -12.45
CA ASN A 165 -5.87 -30.38 -12.69
C ASN A 165 -4.57 -30.09 -11.91
N GLU A 166 -4.04 -31.13 -11.26
CA GLU A 166 -2.78 -31.09 -10.54
C GLU A 166 -1.70 -31.80 -11.37
N ILE A 167 -0.69 -31.06 -11.81
CA ILE A 167 0.45 -31.61 -12.55
C ILE A 167 1.61 -31.75 -11.57
N VAL A 168 2.07 -32.98 -11.32
CA VAL A 168 3.25 -33.24 -10.49
C VAL A 168 4.51 -33.12 -11.36
N HIS A 169 5.34 -32.12 -11.08
CA HIS A 169 6.56 -31.78 -11.83
C HIS A 169 7.79 -32.58 -11.38
N GLY A 170 7.81 -33.09 -10.15
CA GLY A 170 8.97 -33.79 -9.61
C GLY A 170 8.77 -34.35 -8.22
N ARG A 171 9.48 -35.43 -7.92
CA ARG A 171 9.46 -36.14 -6.64
C ARG A 171 10.88 -36.21 -6.07
N VAL A 172 11.08 -35.63 -4.89
CA VAL A 172 12.40 -35.58 -4.21
C VAL A 172 12.29 -36.27 -2.86
N THR A 173 13.12 -37.29 -2.64
CA THR A 173 13.22 -37.95 -1.33
C THR A 173 14.46 -37.46 -0.60
N ILE A 174 14.29 -36.99 0.63
CA ILE A 174 15.43 -36.62 1.48
C ILE A 174 15.97 -37.90 2.13
N PRO A 175 17.22 -38.30 1.87
CA PRO A 175 17.79 -39.49 2.49
C PRO A 175 17.96 -39.30 4.00
N ARG A 176 17.89 -40.40 4.75
CA ARG A 176 18.16 -40.39 6.20
C ARG A 176 19.66 -40.38 6.43
N PHE A 177 20.13 -39.46 7.28
CA PHE A 177 21.52 -39.42 7.71
C PHE A 177 21.61 -39.70 9.23
N PRO A 178 22.71 -40.30 9.72
CA PRO A 178 22.84 -40.64 11.15
C PRO A 178 22.70 -39.43 12.09
N ALA A 179 23.11 -38.24 11.66
CA ALA A 179 23.05 -37.00 12.43
C ALA A 179 21.77 -36.18 12.17
N PHE A 180 20.91 -36.59 11.24
CA PHE A 180 19.70 -35.87 10.86
C PHE A 180 18.52 -36.85 10.83
N THR A 181 17.89 -37.01 11.99
CA THR A 181 16.80 -37.95 12.24
C THR A 181 15.45 -37.26 12.45
N GLN A 182 15.44 -35.96 12.72
CA GLN A 182 14.24 -35.14 12.88
C GLN A 182 14.37 -33.83 12.09
N PRO A 183 13.28 -33.32 11.48
CA PRO A 183 13.29 -31.99 10.86
C PRO A 183 13.57 -30.92 11.91
N LEU A 184 14.26 -29.85 11.48
CA LEU A 184 14.47 -28.68 12.32
C LEU A 184 13.11 -28.04 12.66
N GLY A 185 12.92 -27.58 13.89
CA GLY A 185 11.71 -26.84 14.27
C GLY A 185 11.82 -25.37 13.85
N HIS A 186 10.69 -24.68 13.66
CA HIS A 186 10.69 -23.23 13.43
C HIS A 186 11.36 -22.43 14.57
N ASP A 187 11.42 -23.00 15.77
CA ASP A 187 12.09 -22.42 16.94
C ASP A 187 13.62 -22.48 16.89
N SER A 188 14.18 -23.31 15.99
CA SER A 188 15.63 -23.43 15.79
C SER A 188 16.20 -22.43 14.79
N LEU A 189 15.33 -21.64 14.13
CA LEU A 189 15.76 -20.58 13.24
C LEU A 189 16.33 -19.40 14.03
N PRO A 190 17.38 -18.73 13.52
CA PRO A 190 17.85 -17.49 14.13
C PRO A 190 16.71 -16.47 14.16
N ALA A 191 16.50 -15.83 15.31
CA ALA A 191 15.50 -14.79 15.48
C ALA A 191 15.86 -13.59 14.58
N LEU A 192 15.07 -13.39 13.53
CA LEU A 192 15.18 -12.21 12.69
C LEU A 192 14.37 -11.09 13.31
N THR A 193 15.06 -10.08 13.84
CA THR A 193 14.42 -8.81 14.25
C THR A 193 14.47 -7.83 13.09
N THR A 194 13.31 -7.32 12.67
CA THR A 194 13.29 -6.14 11.80
C THR A 194 13.85 -4.96 12.58
N GLY A 195 14.96 -4.40 12.09
CA GLY A 195 15.49 -3.15 12.61
C GLY A 195 14.47 -2.01 12.45
N PRO A 196 14.62 -0.91 13.21
CA PRO A 196 13.77 0.27 13.04
C PRO A 196 13.81 0.71 11.58
N ALA A 197 12.68 1.17 11.05
CA ALA A 197 12.57 1.63 9.68
C ALA A 197 13.57 2.77 9.41
N SER A 198 14.74 2.44 8.89
CA SER A 198 15.72 3.44 8.47
C SER A 198 15.17 4.17 7.26
N ALA A 199 15.01 5.48 7.36
CA ALA A 199 14.78 6.32 6.19
C ALA A 199 15.93 6.08 5.19
N ARG A 200 15.57 5.80 3.93
CA ARG A 200 16.45 5.50 2.78
C ARG A 200 17.18 4.14 2.82
N CYS A 201 16.57 3.14 2.20
CA CYS A 201 17.34 2.35 1.24
C CYS A 201 17.52 3.22 -0.01
N GLU A 202 18.59 3.99 -0.07
CA GLU A 202 19.06 4.51 -1.35
C GLU A 202 19.49 3.30 -2.19
N SER A 203 18.65 2.93 -3.14
CA SER A 203 19.06 2.09 -4.26
C SER A 203 20.34 2.70 -4.82
N PRO A 204 21.48 1.98 -4.92
CA PRO A 204 22.66 2.52 -5.55
C PRO A 204 22.27 2.91 -6.98
N SER A 205 22.24 4.22 -7.22
CA SER A 205 21.95 4.77 -8.53
C SER A 205 22.96 4.19 -9.52
N LYS A 206 22.48 3.61 -10.62
CA LYS A 206 23.31 3.30 -11.79
C LYS A 206 23.82 4.61 -12.39
N SER A 207 24.89 5.13 -11.80
CA SER A 207 25.59 6.35 -12.22
C SER A 207 27.07 6.00 -12.34
N SER A 208 27.44 5.38 -13.46
CA SER A 208 28.79 5.37 -13.99
C SER A 208 28.76 4.72 -15.39
N ARG A 209 28.21 5.45 -16.36
CA ARG A 209 28.48 5.24 -17.77
C ARG A 209 29.29 6.44 -18.25
N ALA A 210 30.60 6.27 -18.35
CA ALA A 210 31.49 6.85 -19.36
C ALA A 210 32.92 6.94 -18.81
N SER A 211 33.79 6.08 -19.33
CA SER A 211 35.09 6.55 -19.80
C SER A 211 35.47 5.67 -20.98
N HIS A 212 35.34 6.27 -22.16
CA HIS A 212 35.92 5.78 -23.39
C HIS A 212 37.44 5.70 -23.20
N SER A 213 38.01 4.51 -23.34
CA SER A 213 39.42 4.34 -23.68
C SER A 213 39.48 3.73 -25.08
N SER A 214 39.78 4.59 -26.03
CA SER A 214 40.04 4.32 -27.45
C SER A 214 41.05 3.19 -27.63
N TRP A 215 40.64 2.11 -28.26
CA TRP A 215 41.52 1.08 -28.79
C TRP A 215 41.86 1.45 -30.24
N THR A 216 43.07 1.94 -30.48
CA THR A 216 43.61 2.15 -31.82
C THR A 216 44.23 0.85 -32.34
N PRO A 217 43.95 0.42 -33.57
CA PRO A 217 44.61 -0.73 -34.18
C PRO A 217 45.94 -0.30 -34.79
N SER A 218 47.06 -0.84 -34.30
CA SER A 218 48.36 -0.69 -34.97
C SER A 218 48.62 -1.90 -35.86
N THR A 219 48.59 -1.65 -37.16
CA THR A 219 48.95 -2.62 -38.20
C THR A 219 50.46 -2.66 -38.41
N ARG A 220 50.92 -3.88 -38.74
CA ARG A 220 52.06 -4.21 -39.62
C ARG A 220 53.42 -4.36 -38.93
N THR A 221 53.98 -5.57 -39.02
CA THR A 221 55.14 -5.86 -39.89
C THR A 221 55.33 -7.37 -40.07
N GLN A 222 55.32 -7.80 -41.33
CA GLN A 222 55.75 -9.13 -41.78
C GLN A 222 57.25 -9.33 -41.53
N ARG A 223 57.69 -10.55 -41.19
CA ARG A 223 58.89 -11.17 -41.80
C ARG A 223 58.99 -12.67 -41.51
N ARG A 224 58.88 -13.44 -42.60
CA ARG A 224 59.66 -14.62 -43.03
C ARG A 224 59.86 -15.81 -42.08
N ALA A 225 59.37 -16.97 -42.55
CA ALA A 225 59.95 -18.31 -42.34
C ALA A 225 61.32 -18.42 -43.05
N PRO A 226 62.22 -19.38 -42.72
CA PRO A 226 62.00 -20.81 -43.03
C PRO A 226 62.60 -21.81 -42.01
N GLY A 227 62.30 -23.10 -42.15
CA GLY A 227 63.17 -24.16 -41.60
C GLY A 227 62.50 -25.50 -41.29
N CYS A 228 62.55 -26.43 -42.24
CA CYS A 228 62.39 -27.87 -42.03
C CYS A 228 63.46 -28.42 -41.08
N THR A 229 63.12 -29.42 -40.23
CA THR A 229 63.65 -30.81 -40.22
C THR A 229 63.30 -31.51 -38.89
N ARG A 230 62.55 -32.61 -38.97
CA ARG A 230 62.93 -33.99 -38.56
C ARG A 230 63.56 -34.14 -37.17
N SER A 231 62.84 -34.84 -36.29
CA SER A 231 63.13 -36.24 -35.93
C SER A 231 61.87 -36.93 -35.42
#